data_AF-A0A1F2JS08-F1
#
_entry.id   AF-A0A1F2JS08-F1
#
_cell.length_a   1.000
_cell.length_b   1.000
_cell.length_c   1.000
_cell.angle_alpha   90.00
_cell.angle_beta   90.00
_cell.angle_gamma   90.00
#
_symmetry.space_group_name_H-M   'P 1'
#
loop_
_entity.id
_entity.type
_entity.pdbx_description
1 polymer ?
#
loop_
_entity_poly.entity_id
_entity_poly.type
_entity_poly.pdbx_seq_one_letter_code
_entity_poly.pdbx_strand_id
1 'polypeptide(L)'
;MKTIYIALLMLWGMTLCLSAQTKSNFTIHLQGFDQFDQAIITIQRLDEFPDVLVEETELTDGHSTPVEKGKGKIVLDHVPDHFILSLNFYLKKSKYQFITNWYVNRTDSIVIKDNQSQNYFDQVTFSGRGADLYSLQYKLDGLIWNRTDYLRYPKSLAYFNSAYGHSFDYERAVDSNIEAGKLVNEMSTVDIDAKQWIQMNMFYKIYYNRFIRSLYNAFNKHDPQHYLKVEELLDIFRFHYQNAMDGQQAGLSTSYIKFYLYYLGLIGKCHPENNYVDQRLKQLKNDFKGEALEKMGYAFLAESFNYFNTDDREKVVKWMLSISKSPQRLSKLKGMTQIAAGRPFPEFELTDLNGRVWHKKDLLGKVVFFDFYYTGCSNCAKFYQHTVSKAEEHYRNNPAVVFVSISIDKSLEMWTKSVASKQYNSAESVKLYTNGMGESHPLIKMLRITGYPFPLLMGKTGLIESSDRLELGNGPLKVEGLIQTIDKTLAK
;
A
#
# COMPACT_ATOMS: atom_id res chain seq x y z
N MET A 1 49.84 -31.44 27.75
CA MET A 1 49.64 -31.50 26.29
C MET A 1 48.29 -32.10 25.89
N LYS A 2 47.90 -33.32 26.32
CA LYS A 2 46.61 -33.93 25.96
C LYS A 2 45.38 -33.07 26.31
N THR A 3 45.35 -32.44 27.48
CA THR A 3 44.22 -31.60 27.92
C THR A 3 44.04 -30.32 27.09
N ILE A 4 45.15 -29.71 26.66
CA ILE A 4 45.16 -28.52 25.79
C ILE A 4 44.69 -28.89 24.37
N TYR A 5 45.08 -30.07 23.87
CA TYR A 5 44.62 -30.58 22.58
C TYR A 5 43.11 -30.85 22.55
N ILE A 6 42.55 -31.44 23.62
CA ILE A 6 41.12 -31.70 23.74
C ILE A 6 40.34 -30.37 23.86
N ALA A 7 40.84 -29.40 24.63
CA ALA A 7 40.23 -28.07 24.72
C ALA A 7 40.24 -27.32 23.37
N LEU A 8 41.36 -27.39 22.62
CA LEU A 8 41.47 -26.80 21.27
C LEU A 8 40.57 -27.50 20.25
N LEU A 9 40.41 -28.83 20.32
CA LEU A 9 39.48 -29.60 19.49
C LEU A 9 38.02 -29.26 19.81
N MET A 10 37.67 -29.07 21.09
CA MET A 10 36.33 -28.62 21.49
C MET A 10 36.07 -27.18 21.06
N LEU A 11 37.04 -26.27 21.20
CA LEU A 11 36.95 -24.89 20.70
C LEU A 11 36.81 -24.86 19.17
N TRP A 12 37.62 -25.62 18.43
CA TRP A 12 37.53 -25.76 16.98
C TRP A 12 36.20 -26.35 16.54
N GLY A 13 35.73 -27.41 17.21
CA GLY A 13 34.42 -28.02 16.99
C GLY A 13 33.26 -27.06 17.28
N MET A 14 33.36 -26.24 18.32
CA MET A 14 32.40 -25.17 18.61
C MET A 14 32.43 -24.07 17.55
N THR A 15 33.59 -23.59 17.11
CA THR A 15 33.68 -22.61 16.01
C THR A 15 33.20 -23.17 14.68
N LEU A 16 33.42 -24.45 14.39
CA LEU A 16 32.88 -25.11 13.20
C LEU A 16 31.35 -25.26 13.28
N CYS A 17 30.81 -25.68 14.43
CA CYS A 17 29.36 -25.70 14.68
C CYS A 17 28.73 -24.31 14.60
N LEU A 18 29.37 -23.27 15.16
CA LEU A 18 28.92 -21.88 15.08
C LEU A 18 28.98 -21.35 13.63
N SER A 19 30.05 -21.65 12.89
CA SER A 19 30.18 -21.25 11.47
C SER A 19 29.19 -21.98 10.55
N ALA A 20 28.85 -23.24 10.85
CA ALA A 20 27.83 -24.02 10.16
C ALA A 20 26.41 -23.57 10.54
N GLN A 21 26.18 -23.17 11.79
CA GLN A 21 24.92 -22.56 12.26
C GLN A 21 24.67 -21.16 11.70
N THR A 22 25.65 -20.49 11.10
CA THR A 22 25.46 -19.15 10.50
C THR A 22 25.15 -19.14 9.00
N LYS A 23 25.25 -20.26 8.28
CA LYS A 23 24.85 -20.32 6.86
C LYS A 23 23.36 -20.66 6.76
N SER A 24 22.57 -19.72 6.23
CA SER A 24 21.26 -20.02 5.68
C SER A 24 21.45 -20.93 4.46
N ASN A 25 20.51 -21.85 4.23
CA ASN A 25 20.48 -22.68 3.02
C ASN A 25 19.19 -22.44 2.22
N PHE A 26 18.52 -21.31 2.46
CA PHE A 26 17.25 -20.99 1.82
C PHE A 26 17.44 -20.86 0.31
N THR A 27 16.72 -21.69 -0.46
CA THR A 27 16.77 -21.64 -1.92
C THR A 27 15.39 -21.86 -2.52
N ILE A 28 15.03 -21.03 -3.50
CA ILE A 28 13.88 -21.25 -4.39
C ILE A 28 14.39 -21.47 -5.81
N HIS A 29 13.93 -22.54 -6.44
CA HIS A 29 14.08 -22.81 -7.86
C HIS A 29 12.73 -22.61 -8.55
N LEU A 30 12.68 -21.73 -9.54
CA LEU A 30 11.50 -21.46 -10.35
C LEU A 30 11.57 -22.29 -11.65
N GLN A 31 10.45 -22.88 -12.06
CA GLN A 31 10.32 -23.65 -13.30
C GLN A 31 8.98 -23.41 -13.97
N GLY A 32 8.94 -23.33 -15.31
CA GLY A 32 7.71 -23.21 -16.10
C GLY A 32 7.08 -21.80 -16.13
N PHE A 33 7.80 -20.78 -15.65
CA PHE A 33 7.32 -19.39 -15.61
C PHE A 33 7.68 -18.61 -16.88
N ASP A 34 7.53 -19.23 -18.07
CA ASP A 34 8.05 -18.73 -19.35
C ASP A 34 7.52 -17.35 -19.76
N GLN A 35 6.40 -16.94 -19.18
CA GLN A 35 5.71 -15.67 -19.44
C GLN A 35 6.24 -14.48 -18.63
N PHE A 36 7.16 -14.68 -17.69
CA PHE A 36 7.67 -13.63 -16.83
C PHE A 36 9.14 -13.35 -17.09
N ASP A 37 9.53 -12.08 -16.99
CA ASP A 37 10.90 -11.62 -17.22
C ASP A 37 11.76 -11.72 -15.95
N GLN A 38 11.12 -11.57 -14.77
CA GLN A 38 11.80 -11.38 -13.50
C GLN A 38 10.92 -11.83 -12.33
N ALA A 39 11.56 -12.29 -11.26
CA ALA A 39 10.93 -12.53 -9.97
C ALA A 39 11.64 -11.71 -8.88
N ILE A 40 10.86 -11.09 -8.00
CA ILE A 40 11.35 -10.31 -6.87
C ILE A 40 10.79 -10.90 -5.59
N ILE A 41 11.69 -11.17 -4.65
CA ILE A 41 11.35 -11.66 -3.33
C ILE A 41 11.54 -10.55 -2.30
N THR A 42 10.64 -10.46 -1.34
CA THR A 42 10.83 -9.66 -0.13
C THR A 42 10.72 -10.57 1.08
N ILE A 43 11.54 -10.30 2.08
CA ILE A 43 11.51 -11.01 3.36
C ILE A 43 11.15 -10.05 4.48
N GLN A 44 10.47 -10.59 5.47
CA GLN A 44 10.17 -9.88 6.71
C GLN A 44 10.47 -10.84 7.85
N ARG A 45 11.37 -10.47 8.76
CA ARG A 45 11.69 -11.35 9.89
C ARG A 45 10.47 -11.46 10.82
N LEU A 46 10.38 -12.54 11.59
CA LEU A 46 9.28 -12.72 12.55
C LEU A 46 9.55 -12.03 13.89
N ASP A 47 10.83 -11.95 14.27
CA ASP A 47 11.32 -11.20 15.42
C ASP A 47 11.35 -9.70 15.15
N GLU A 48 11.50 -9.31 13.89
CA GLU A 48 11.19 -7.97 13.44
C GLU A 48 9.69 -7.86 13.25
N PHE A 49 9.09 -6.95 13.99
CA PHE A 49 7.68 -6.67 13.80
C PHE A 49 7.41 -6.32 12.31
N PRO A 50 6.23 -6.66 11.77
CA PRO A 50 5.91 -6.46 10.35
C PRO A 50 6.05 -5.02 9.88
N ASP A 51 6.84 -4.84 8.83
CA ASP A 51 7.09 -3.54 8.24
C ASP A 51 5.94 -3.18 7.29
N VAL A 52 5.54 -1.93 7.36
CA VAL A 52 4.11 -1.57 7.42
C VAL A 52 3.40 -1.62 6.08
N LEU A 53 4.08 -1.80 4.96
CA LEU A 53 3.43 -1.87 3.65
C LEU A 53 4.27 -2.74 2.70
N VAL A 54 3.59 -3.67 2.01
CA VAL A 54 4.13 -4.46 0.88
C VAL A 54 4.76 -3.54 -0.18
N GLU A 55 4.28 -2.29 -0.29
CA GLU A 55 4.75 -1.32 -1.29
C GLU A 55 5.99 -0.52 -0.85
N GLU A 56 6.28 -0.42 0.46
CA GLU A 56 7.49 0.27 0.95
C GLU A 56 8.69 -0.66 1.08
N THR A 57 8.45 -1.94 1.42
CA THR A 57 9.48 -2.98 1.61
C THR A 57 10.02 -3.55 0.31
N GLU A 58 9.27 -3.47 -0.80
CA GLU A 58 9.73 -3.93 -2.12
C GLU A 58 10.91 -3.13 -2.68
N LEU A 59 11.22 -1.95 -2.13
CA LEU A 59 12.27 -1.08 -2.63
C LEU A 59 13.55 -1.08 -1.76
N THR A 60 13.53 -1.58 -0.54
CA THR A 60 14.71 -1.52 0.37
C THR A 60 15.42 -2.85 0.57
N ASP A 61 14.70 -3.99 0.57
CA ASP A 61 15.24 -5.30 0.98
C ASP A 61 14.91 -6.45 0.00
N GLY A 62 14.46 -6.12 -1.21
CA GLY A 62 14.06 -7.10 -2.21
C GLY A 62 15.23 -7.76 -2.94
N HIS A 63 15.24 -9.10 -3.05
CA HIS A 63 16.19 -9.81 -3.91
C HIS A 63 15.53 -10.09 -5.27
N SER A 64 16.14 -9.57 -6.34
CA SER A 64 15.66 -9.73 -7.71
C SER A 64 16.42 -10.83 -8.44
N THR A 65 15.72 -11.73 -9.12
CA THR A 65 16.32 -12.74 -10.01
C THR A 65 15.66 -12.72 -11.39
N PRO A 66 16.42 -12.83 -12.50
CA PRO A 66 15.85 -13.00 -13.83
C PRO A 66 15.14 -14.36 -13.97
N VAL A 67 14.10 -14.40 -14.78
CA VAL A 67 13.40 -15.65 -15.16
C VAL A 67 13.70 -15.93 -16.62
N GLU A 68 14.73 -16.74 -16.87
CA GLU A 68 15.20 -17.06 -18.22
C GLU A 68 14.65 -18.42 -18.67
N LYS A 69 13.92 -18.43 -19.79
CA LYS A 69 13.28 -19.65 -20.33
C LYS A 69 12.45 -20.36 -19.25
N GLY A 70 11.67 -19.57 -18.51
CA GLY A 70 10.80 -20.01 -17.43
C GLY A 70 11.52 -20.53 -16.18
N LYS A 71 12.84 -20.33 -16.07
CA LYS A 71 13.64 -20.80 -14.94
C LYS A 71 14.29 -19.63 -14.19
N GLY A 72 14.34 -19.75 -12.87
CA GLY A 72 14.98 -18.78 -12.00
C GLY A 72 15.53 -19.45 -10.75
N LYS A 73 16.49 -18.82 -10.09
CA LYS A 73 17.02 -19.28 -8.80
C LYS A 73 17.15 -18.10 -7.86
N ILE A 74 16.65 -18.28 -6.64
CA ILE A 74 16.76 -17.32 -5.56
C ILE A 74 17.49 -18.02 -4.42
N VAL A 75 18.53 -17.40 -3.91
CA VAL A 75 19.30 -17.86 -2.74
C VAL A 75 19.31 -16.71 -1.75
N LEU A 76 18.92 -16.98 -0.51
CA LEU A 76 18.96 -15.99 0.55
C LEU A 76 19.91 -16.44 1.65
N ASP A 77 21.00 -15.71 1.81
CA ASP A 77 21.97 -15.91 2.88
C ASP A 77 21.59 -15.11 4.13
N HIS A 78 22.04 -15.55 5.31
CA HIS A 78 21.88 -14.83 6.59
C HIS A 78 20.42 -14.49 7.00
N VAL A 79 19.43 -15.27 6.57
CA VAL A 79 18.04 -15.11 7.02
C VAL A 79 17.81 -15.69 8.43
N PRO A 80 16.82 -15.19 9.18
CA PRO A 80 16.45 -15.72 10.50
C PRO A 80 15.90 -17.14 10.40
N ASP A 81 15.88 -17.86 11.52
CA ASP A 81 15.38 -19.24 11.61
C ASP A 81 14.01 -19.42 10.95
N HIS A 82 13.12 -18.44 11.16
CA HIS A 82 11.82 -18.36 10.54
C HIS A 82 11.53 -16.92 10.09
N PHE A 83 10.91 -16.76 8.93
CA PHE A 83 10.59 -15.45 8.38
C PHE A 83 9.36 -15.51 7.47
N ILE A 84 8.86 -14.34 7.09
CA ILE A 84 7.75 -14.15 6.18
C ILE A 84 8.28 -13.79 4.80
N LEU A 85 7.74 -14.44 3.78
CA LEU A 85 8.11 -14.33 2.38
C LEU A 85 7.00 -13.68 1.57
N SER A 86 7.35 -12.79 0.66
CA SER A 86 6.50 -12.45 -0.49
C SER A 86 7.29 -12.62 -1.79
N LEU A 87 6.64 -13.16 -2.82
CA LEU A 87 7.24 -13.42 -4.13
C LEU A 87 6.32 -12.84 -5.21
N ASN A 88 6.87 -11.93 -6.01
CA ASN A 88 6.17 -11.29 -7.11
C ASN A 88 6.89 -11.57 -8.43
N PHE A 89 6.14 -11.81 -9.49
CA PHE A 89 6.65 -11.89 -10.85
C PHE A 89 6.43 -10.59 -11.61
N TYR A 90 7.29 -10.30 -12.57
CA TYR A 90 7.19 -9.12 -13.42
C TYR A 90 7.21 -9.51 -14.88
N LEU A 91 6.31 -8.90 -15.65
CA LEU A 91 6.26 -8.97 -17.11
C LEU A 91 6.16 -7.54 -17.64
N LYS A 92 7.17 -7.09 -18.40
CA LYS A 92 7.22 -5.73 -18.97
C LYS A 92 6.94 -4.63 -17.94
N LYS A 93 7.53 -4.77 -16.74
CA LYS A 93 7.34 -3.90 -15.55
C LYS A 93 5.97 -3.99 -14.86
N SER A 94 5.01 -4.73 -15.40
CA SER A 94 3.76 -5.04 -14.71
C SER A 94 4.01 -6.11 -13.65
N LYS A 95 3.56 -5.85 -12.42
CA LYS A 95 3.71 -6.72 -11.26
C LYS A 95 2.56 -7.73 -11.18
N TYR A 96 2.90 -8.99 -10.92
CA TYR A 96 2.00 -10.11 -10.71
C TYR A 96 2.30 -10.77 -9.37
N GLN A 97 1.40 -10.61 -8.40
CA GLN A 97 1.58 -11.12 -7.04
C GLN A 97 1.35 -12.62 -7.00
N PHE A 98 2.32 -13.39 -6.47
CA PHE A 98 2.18 -14.85 -6.33
C PHE A 98 2.11 -15.28 -4.86
N ILE A 99 3.21 -15.12 -4.10
CA ILE A 99 3.24 -15.42 -2.67
C ILE A 99 3.08 -14.11 -1.91
N THR A 100 2.16 -14.08 -0.95
CA THR A 100 1.91 -12.88 -0.13
C THR A 100 1.89 -13.26 1.34
N ASN A 101 2.98 -12.92 2.02
CA ASN A 101 3.20 -13.16 3.44
C ASN A 101 3.08 -14.64 3.83
N TRP A 102 3.93 -15.49 3.28
CA TRP A 102 4.00 -16.89 3.69
C TRP A 102 5.09 -17.10 4.74
N TYR A 103 4.77 -17.89 5.77
CA TYR A 103 5.76 -18.36 6.73
C TYR A 103 6.71 -19.35 6.07
N VAL A 104 8.01 -19.19 6.28
CA VAL A 104 9.06 -20.03 5.71
C VAL A 104 10.22 -20.24 6.69
N ASN A 105 10.98 -21.31 6.50
CA ASN A 105 12.15 -21.64 7.34
C ASN A 105 13.46 -21.33 6.62
N ARG A 106 14.49 -20.94 7.37
CA ARG A 106 15.85 -20.67 6.82
C ARG A 106 16.49 -21.84 6.05
N THR A 107 16.01 -23.06 6.24
CA THR A 107 16.55 -24.26 5.61
C THR A 107 15.73 -24.75 4.41
N ASP A 108 14.64 -24.05 4.06
CA ASP A 108 13.78 -24.46 2.97
C ASP A 108 14.54 -24.46 1.63
N SER A 109 14.38 -25.53 0.86
CA SER A 109 14.97 -25.67 -0.47
C SER A 109 13.90 -26.21 -1.40
N ILE A 110 13.25 -25.29 -2.10
CA ILE A 110 11.96 -25.53 -2.76
C ILE A 110 12.10 -25.36 -4.27
N VAL A 111 11.49 -26.26 -5.02
CA VAL A 111 11.19 -26.06 -6.44
C VAL A 111 9.74 -25.66 -6.55
N ILE A 112 9.50 -24.46 -7.07
CA ILE A 112 8.19 -23.94 -7.44
C ILE A 112 8.06 -24.12 -8.94
N LYS A 113 7.06 -24.89 -9.36
CA LYS A 113 6.82 -25.17 -10.78
C LYS A 113 5.43 -24.71 -11.18
N ASP A 114 5.38 -23.80 -12.14
CA ASP A 114 4.16 -23.48 -12.89
C ASP A 114 3.92 -24.57 -13.95
N ASN A 115 2.77 -25.24 -13.86
CA ASN A 115 2.35 -26.29 -14.78
C ASN A 115 1.39 -25.74 -15.82
N GLN A 116 1.80 -24.66 -16.50
CA GLN A 116 1.02 -24.01 -17.57
C GLN A 116 -0.27 -23.36 -17.05
N SER A 117 -0.15 -22.60 -15.96
CA SER A 117 -1.25 -21.80 -15.41
C SER A 117 -1.93 -20.98 -16.51
N GLN A 118 -3.25 -21.10 -16.61
CA GLN A 118 -4.06 -20.31 -17.56
C GLN A 118 -4.58 -19.03 -16.90
N ASN A 119 -4.71 -19.03 -15.56
CA ASN A 119 -5.16 -17.89 -14.78
C ASN A 119 -4.32 -17.73 -13.52
N TYR A 120 -3.52 -16.67 -13.43
CA TYR A 120 -2.89 -16.21 -12.18
C TYR A 120 -2.38 -17.31 -11.23
N PHE A 121 -1.40 -18.08 -11.70
CA PHE A 121 -0.74 -19.11 -10.87
C PHE A 121 -1.71 -20.19 -10.35
N ASP A 122 -2.71 -20.60 -11.14
CA ASP A 122 -3.72 -21.62 -10.79
C ASP A 122 -3.18 -23.06 -10.81
N GLN A 123 -2.08 -23.32 -11.52
CA GLN A 123 -1.50 -24.65 -11.68
C GLN A 123 -0.08 -24.76 -11.15
N VAL A 124 0.16 -24.34 -9.90
CA VAL A 124 1.49 -24.40 -9.28
C VAL A 124 1.68 -25.62 -8.38
N THR A 125 2.86 -26.23 -8.45
CA THR A 125 3.29 -27.34 -7.59
C THR A 125 4.58 -27.00 -6.86
N PHE A 126 4.76 -27.60 -5.68
CA PHE A 126 5.93 -27.42 -4.82
C PHE A 126 6.60 -28.77 -4.58
N SER A 127 7.93 -28.79 -4.61
CA SER A 127 8.72 -29.97 -4.23
C SER A 127 10.03 -29.55 -3.55
N GLY A 128 10.72 -30.50 -2.92
CA GLY A 128 11.94 -30.22 -2.15
C GLY A 128 11.70 -30.12 -0.64
N ARG A 129 12.70 -29.64 0.08
CA ARG A 129 12.70 -29.60 1.55
C ARG A 129 11.87 -28.42 2.04
N GLY A 130 10.77 -28.71 2.74
CA GLY A 130 9.80 -27.71 3.21
C GLY A 130 8.58 -27.55 2.29
N ALA A 131 8.49 -28.29 1.18
CA ALA A 131 7.44 -28.12 0.17
C ALA A 131 6.01 -28.32 0.69
N ASP A 132 5.83 -29.10 1.74
CA ASP A 132 4.55 -29.29 2.42
C ASP A 132 3.99 -27.95 2.94
N LEU A 133 4.82 -27.16 3.62
CA LEU A 133 4.44 -25.84 4.14
C LEU A 133 3.97 -24.88 3.03
N TYR A 134 4.61 -24.93 1.87
CA TYR A 134 4.24 -24.12 0.70
C TYR A 134 2.95 -24.63 0.06
N SER A 135 2.80 -25.95 -0.03
CA SER A 135 1.59 -26.58 -0.56
C SER A 135 0.37 -26.28 0.31
N LEU A 136 0.52 -26.25 1.64
CA LEU A 136 -0.53 -25.84 2.57
C LEU A 136 -0.90 -24.38 2.38
N GLN A 137 0.06 -23.46 2.41
CA GLN A 137 -0.22 -22.03 2.26
C GLN A 137 -0.79 -21.69 0.87
N TYR A 138 -0.38 -22.40 -0.19
CA TYR A 138 -1.00 -22.31 -1.51
C TYR A 138 -2.48 -22.72 -1.51
N LYS A 139 -2.81 -23.85 -0.86
CA LYS A 139 -4.20 -24.30 -0.70
C LYS A 139 -5.02 -23.30 0.12
N LEU A 140 -4.47 -22.81 1.22
CA LEU A 140 -5.11 -21.81 2.09
C LEU A 140 -5.38 -20.49 1.36
N ASP A 141 -4.43 -20.01 0.55
CA ASP A 141 -4.64 -18.83 -0.29
C ASP A 141 -5.71 -19.06 -1.36
N GLY A 142 -5.84 -20.30 -1.84
CA GLY A 142 -6.92 -20.75 -2.71
C GLY A 142 -8.32 -20.54 -2.11
N LEU A 143 -8.48 -20.67 -0.79
CA LEU A 143 -9.75 -20.39 -0.10
C LEU A 143 -10.17 -18.91 -0.21
N ILE A 144 -9.24 -17.99 -0.47
CA ILE A 144 -9.51 -16.55 -0.59
C ILE A 144 -9.69 -16.14 -2.04
N TRP A 145 -8.73 -16.50 -2.89
CA TRP A 145 -8.59 -15.95 -4.25
C TRP A 145 -9.08 -16.90 -5.35
N ASN A 146 -9.58 -18.08 -4.99
CA ASN A 146 -10.04 -19.12 -5.94
C ASN A 146 -8.94 -19.54 -6.94
N ARG A 147 -7.73 -19.80 -6.42
CA ARG A 147 -6.61 -20.41 -7.18
C ARG A 147 -6.81 -21.91 -7.42
N THR A 148 -7.62 -22.51 -6.56
CA THR A 148 -7.98 -23.92 -6.55
C THR A 148 -9.50 -23.99 -6.53
N ASP A 149 -10.08 -24.94 -7.27
CA ASP A 149 -11.51 -25.03 -7.60
C ASP A 149 -12.37 -25.49 -6.40
N TYR A 150 -12.26 -24.78 -5.26
CA TYR A 150 -12.81 -25.25 -3.98
C TYR A 150 -14.29 -24.90 -3.81
N LEU A 151 -14.78 -23.78 -4.36
CA LEU A 151 -16.14 -23.31 -4.07
C LEU A 151 -16.78 -22.59 -5.27
N ARG A 152 -17.57 -23.34 -6.06
CA ARG A 152 -18.51 -22.75 -7.05
C ARG A 152 -19.73 -22.17 -6.32
N TYR A 153 -19.57 -21.00 -5.71
CA TYR A 153 -20.72 -20.24 -5.24
C TYR A 153 -21.47 -19.60 -6.42
N PRO A 154 -22.81 -19.52 -6.37
CA PRO A 154 -23.61 -18.98 -7.47
C PRO A 154 -23.25 -17.52 -7.77
N LYS A 155 -23.08 -17.20 -9.06
CA LYS A 155 -22.59 -15.91 -9.57
C LYS A 155 -23.69 -14.94 -10.07
N SER A 156 -24.97 -15.16 -9.75
CA SER A 156 -26.03 -14.36 -10.37
C SER A 156 -26.22 -13.00 -9.68
N LEU A 157 -26.50 -11.95 -10.46
CA LEU A 157 -26.67 -10.58 -9.96
C LEU A 157 -27.88 -10.43 -9.01
N ALA A 158 -28.91 -11.28 -9.18
CA ALA A 158 -30.08 -11.34 -8.29
C ALA A 158 -29.74 -11.83 -6.87
N TYR A 159 -28.61 -12.50 -6.70
CA TYR A 159 -28.13 -13.04 -5.43
C TYR A 159 -27.60 -11.95 -4.49
N PHE A 160 -26.94 -10.93 -5.03
CA PHE A 160 -26.26 -9.87 -4.28
C PHE A 160 -27.22 -8.82 -3.68
N ASN A 161 -28.46 -8.74 -4.16
CA ASN A 161 -29.44 -7.73 -3.74
C ASN A 161 -30.53 -8.26 -2.81
N SER A 162 -30.39 -9.48 -2.28
CA SER A 162 -31.36 -10.05 -1.34
C SER A 162 -30.92 -9.85 0.12
N ALA A 163 -31.88 -9.83 1.06
CA ALA A 163 -31.59 -9.86 2.51
C ALA A 163 -30.71 -11.05 2.93
N TYR A 164 -30.59 -12.07 2.07
CA TYR A 164 -29.74 -13.26 2.19
C TYR A 164 -28.27 -13.03 1.76
N GLY A 165 -27.97 -12.02 0.94
CA GLY A 165 -26.60 -11.73 0.50
C GLY A 165 -25.69 -11.22 1.63
N HIS A 166 -26.28 -10.60 2.67
CA HIS A 166 -25.56 -10.00 3.78
C HIS A 166 -25.20 -11.00 4.91
N SER A 167 -25.97 -12.08 5.10
CA SER A 167 -25.63 -13.18 6.03
C SER A 167 -24.57 -14.12 5.46
N PHE A 168 -24.52 -14.27 4.13
CA PHE A 168 -23.66 -15.23 3.47
C PHE A 168 -22.16 -14.91 3.52
N ASP A 169 -21.77 -13.64 3.63
CA ASP A 169 -20.35 -13.25 3.69
C ASP A 169 -19.70 -13.60 5.03
N TYR A 170 -20.46 -13.44 6.13
CA TYR A 170 -20.03 -13.86 7.46
C TYR A 170 -20.00 -15.39 7.59
N GLU A 171 -21.08 -16.08 7.18
CA GLU A 171 -21.13 -17.54 7.21
C GLU A 171 -20.03 -18.17 6.34
N ARG A 172 -19.77 -17.64 5.14
CA ARG A 172 -18.63 -18.08 4.32
C ARG A 172 -17.28 -17.82 4.99
N ALA A 173 -17.13 -16.72 5.71
CA ALA A 173 -15.91 -16.45 6.47
C ALA A 173 -15.73 -17.50 7.59
N VAL A 174 -16.81 -17.86 8.30
CA VAL A 174 -16.81 -18.93 9.30
C VAL A 174 -16.42 -20.27 8.67
N ASP A 175 -17.09 -20.68 7.59
CA ASP A 175 -16.80 -21.94 6.89
C ASP A 175 -15.36 -22.00 6.39
N SER A 176 -14.88 -20.92 5.77
CA SER A 176 -13.49 -20.83 5.29
C SER A 176 -12.50 -20.90 6.45
N ASN A 177 -12.82 -20.32 7.61
CA ASN A 177 -11.97 -20.33 8.78
C ASN A 177 -11.91 -21.73 9.44
N ILE A 178 -13.05 -22.44 9.48
CA ILE A 178 -13.11 -23.84 9.93
C ILE A 178 -12.26 -24.73 9.01
N GLU A 179 -12.44 -24.61 7.69
CA GLU A 179 -11.66 -25.39 6.72
C GLU A 179 -10.16 -25.06 6.79
N ALA A 180 -9.80 -23.78 6.94
CA ALA A 180 -8.41 -23.38 7.14
C ALA A 180 -7.82 -24.01 8.42
N GLY A 181 -8.56 -23.98 9.53
CA GLY A 181 -8.16 -24.62 10.78
C GLY A 181 -7.96 -26.13 10.61
N LYS A 182 -8.88 -26.81 9.92
CA LYS A 182 -8.78 -28.24 9.61
C LYS A 182 -7.52 -28.55 8.79
N LEU A 183 -7.30 -27.85 7.67
CA LEU A 183 -6.14 -28.06 6.80
C LEU A 183 -4.81 -27.85 7.55
N VAL A 184 -4.73 -26.83 8.41
CA VAL A 184 -3.53 -26.57 9.22
C VAL A 184 -3.31 -27.67 10.27
N ASN A 185 -4.38 -28.11 10.93
CA ASN A 185 -4.29 -29.12 11.99
C ASN A 185 -3.95 -30.52 11.45
N GLU A 186 -4.45 -30.88 10.26
CA GLU A 186 -4.19 -32.18 9.61
C GLU A 186 -2.74 -32.34 9.16
N MET A 187 -1.98 -31.24 8.99
CA MET A 187 -0.63 -31.31 8.46
C MET A 187 0.41 -31.62 9.56
N SER A 188 0.77 -32.89 9.72
CA SER A 188 1.72 -33.34 10.76
C SER A 188 3.17 -32.89 10.53
N THR A 189 3.54 -32.55 9.30
CA THR A 189 4.91 -32.20 8.90
C THR A 189 5.30 -30.74 9.16
N VAL A 190 4.34 -29.90 9.56
CA VAL A 190 4.55 -28.47 9.90
C VAL A 190 4.66 -28.31 11.42
N ASP A 191 5.66 -27.55 11.87
CA ASP A 191 5.91 -27.28 13.28
C ASP A 191 4.80 -26.42 13.93
N ILE A 192 4.78 -26.42 15.27
CA ILE A 192 3.71 -25.78 16.04
C ILE A 192 3.69 -24.25 15.88
N ASP A 193 4.86 -23.62 15.74
CA ASP A 193 4.98 -22.17 15.65
C ASP A 193 4.47 -21.68 14.29
N ALA A 194 4.82 -22.39 13.21
CA ALA A 194 4.28 -22.18 11.88
C ALA A 194 2.75 -22.38 11.85
N LYS A 195 2.23 -23.42 12.50
CA LYS A 195 0.77 -23.66 12.59
C LYS A 195 0.04 -22.52 13.28
N GLN A 196 0.53 -22.08 14.44
CA GLN A 196 -0.07 -20.97 15.19
C GLN A 196 -0.07 -19.69 14.37
N TRP A 197 1.06 -19.38 13.72
CA TRP A 197 1.15 -18.21 12.86
C TRP A 197 0.19 -18.27 11.66
N ILE A 198 0.15 -19.41 10.96
CA ILE A 198 -0.73 -19.59 9.79
C ILE A 198 -2.20 -19.49 10.19
N GLN A 199 -2.60 -20.12 11.30
CA GLN A 199 -3.97 -20.01 11.81
C GLN A 199 -4.37 -18.56 12.07
N MET A 200 -3.51 -17.82 12.78
CA MET A 200 -3.75 -16.42 13.09
C MET A 200 -3.80 -15.56 11.82
N ASN A 201 -2.85 -15.73 10.91
CA ASN A 201 -2.78 -14.98 9.66
C ASN A 201 -3.99 -15.28 8.76
N MET A 202 -4.40 -16.55 8.66
CA MET A 202 -5.56 -16.96 7.87
C MET A 202 -6.87 -16.45 8.46
N PHE A 203 -7.03 -16.47 9.79
CA PHE A 203 -8.18 -15.87 10.45
C PHE A 203 -8.38 -14.43 9.97
N TYR A 204 -7.36 -13.57 10.12
CA TYR A 204 -7.49 -12.16 9.71
C TYR A 204 -7.63 -12.00 8.19
N LYS A 205 -6.93 -12.82 7.39
CA LYS A 205 -7.02 -12.77 5.93
C LYS A 205 -8.43 -13.13 5.44
N ILE A 206 -9.06 -14.14 6.03
CA ILE A 206 -10.42 -14.60 5.71
C ILE A 206 -11.43 -13.51 6.09
N TYR A 207 -11.45 -13.10 7.35
CA TYR A 207 -12.44 -12.13 7.82
C TYR A 207 -12.23 -10.75 7.20
N TYR A 208 -11.00 -10.34 6.87
CA TYR A 208 -10.78 -9.11 6.10
C TYR A 208 -11.42 -9.21 4.71
N ASN A 209 -11.10 -10.25 3.94
CA ASN A 209 -11.49 -10.33 2.53
C ASN A 209 -12.97 -10.64 2.32
N ARG A 210 -13.56 -11.49 3.19
CA ARG A 210 -14.92 -12.01 3.03
C ARG A 210 -15.95 -11.30 3.90
N PHE A 211 -15.56 -10.70 5.02
CA PHE A 211 -16.50 -10.09 5.97
C PHE A 211 -16.31 -8.58 6.08
N ILE A 212 -15.24 -8.13 6.73
CA ILE A 212 -15.04 -6.72 7.09
C ILE A 212 -14.96 -5.80 5.86
N ARG A 213 -14.19 -6.16 4.83
CA ARG A 213 -14.07 -5.32 3.62
C ARG A 213 -15.39 -5.22 2.85
N SER A 214 -16.13 -6.34 2.75
CA SER A 214 -17.45 -6.36 2.12
C SER A 214 -18.42 -5.43 2.85
N LEU A 215 -18.52 -5.54 4.18
CA LEU A 215 -19.36 -4.66 4.99
C LEU A 215 -18.94 -3.20 4.88
N TYR A 216 -17.64 -2.92 4.94
CA TYR A 216 -17.12 -1.56 4.83
C TYR A 216 -17.48 -0.88 3.51
N ASN A 217 -17.46 -1.63 2.40
CA ASN A 217 -17.79 -1.13 1.07
C ASN A 217 -19.30 -1.00 0.84
N ALA A 218 -20.10 -1.90 1.42
CA ALA A 218 -21.55 -1.86 1.34
C ALA A 218 -22.20 -0.85 2.31
N PHE A 219 -21.43 -0.29 3.25
CA PHE A 219 -21.96 0.58 4.29
C PHE A 219 -22.59 1.87 3.73
N ASN A 220 -23.84 2.12 4.11
CA ASN A 220 -24.57 3.34 3.77
C ASN A 220 -25.25 3.95 5.02
N LYS A 221 -24.69 5.05 5.54
CA LYS A 221 -25.22 5.74 6.73
C LYS A 221 -26.62 6.34 6.55
N HIS A 222 -27.08 6.52 5.32
CA HIS A 222 -28.40 7.11 5.04
C HIS A 222 -29.52 6.07 5.01
N ASP A 223 -29.20 4.81 5.30
CA ASP A 223 -30.15 3.71 5.38
C ASP A 223 -30.12 3.08 6.79
N PRO A 224 -31.11 3.41 7.65
CA PRO A 224 -31.16 2.93 9.03
C PRO A 224 -31.23 1.40 9.17
N GLN A 225 -31.85 0.70 8.23
CA GLN A 225 -31.96 -0.76 8.29
C GLN A 225 -30.62 -1.42 7.98
N HIS A 226 -29.91 -0.92 6.97
CA HIS A 226 -28.55 -1.39 6.66
C HIS A 226 -27.57 -1.11 7.82
N TYR A 227 -27.65 0.07 8.43
CA TYR A 227 -26.85 0.40 9.61
C TYR A 227 -27.07 -0.59 10.77
N LEU A 228 -28.33 -0.82 11.17
CA LEU A 228 -28.65 -1.74 12.27
C LEU A 228 -28.17 -3.16 11.97
N LYS A 229 -28.27 -3.59 10.71
CA LYS A 229 -27.80 -4.93 10.32
C LYS A 229 -26.29 -5.07 10.40
N VAL A 230 -25.53 -4.04 10.03
CA VAL A 230 -24.07 -4.04 10.17
C VAL A 230 -23.67 -4.13 11.64
N GLU A 231 -24.31 -3.35 12.53
CA GLU A 231 -24.03 -3.42 13.97
C GLU A 231 -24.35 -4.80 14.56
N GLU A 232 -25.50 -5.40 14.21
CA GLU A 232 -25.86 -6.75 14.64
C GLU A 232 -24.80 -7.79 14.24
N LEU A 233 -24.31 -7.73 12.99
CA LEU A 233 -23.26 -8.64 12.51
C LEU A 233 -21.93 -8.41 13.24
N LEU A 234 -21.59 -7.16 13.54
CA LEU A 234 -20.40 -6.84 14.33
C LEU A 234 -20.52 -7.34 15.77
N ASP A 235 -21.70 -7.26 16.38
CA ASP A 235 -21.97 -7.81 17.71
C ASP A 235 -21.81 -9.33 17.74
N ILE A 236 -22.37 -10.03 16.75
CA ILE A 236 -22.21 -11.48 16.60
C ILE A 236 -20.72 -11.82 16.46
N PHE A 237 -19.99 -11.13 15.58
CA PHE A 237 -18.55 -11.36 15.40
C PHE A 237 -17.77 -11.09 16.70
N ARG A 238 -18.06 -9.98 17.40
CA ARG A 238 -17.43 -9.66 18.69
C ARG A 238 -17.70 -10.74 19.73
N PHE A 239 -18.94 -11.20 19.85
CA PHE A 239 -19.34 -12.23 20.79
C PHE A 239 -18.57 -13.54 20.58
N HIS A 240 -18.38 -13.96 19.33
CA HIS A 240 -17.69 -15.22 19.02
C HIS A 240 -16.16 -15.11 19.02
N TYR A 241 -15.61 -13.94 18.70
CA TYR A 241 -14.17 -13.76 18.42
C TYR A 241 -13.48 -12.71 19.28
N GLN A 242 -14.06 -12.33 20.42
CA GLN A 242 -13.48 -11.33 21.33
C GLN A 242 -12.01 -11.61 21.67
N ASN A 243 -11.66 -12.86 21.98
CA ASN A 243 -10.29 -13.25 22.32
C ASN A 243 -9.31 -13.14 21.15
N ALA A 244 -9.79 -13.30 19.91
CA ALA A 244 -8.96 -13.09 18.73
C ALA A 244 -8.72 -11.59 18.47
N MET A 245 -9.53 -10.70 19.05
CA MET A 245 -9.40 -9.24 18.87
C MET A 245 -8.46 -8.58 19.89
N ASP A 246 -8.04 -9.29 20.94
CA ASP A 246 -7.11 -8.76 21.94
C ASP A 246 -5.72 -8.56 21.32
N GLY A 247 -5.41 -7.30 20.97
CA GLY A 247 -4.25 -6.85 20.18
C GLY A 247 -2.86 -7.04 20.83
N GLN A 248 -2.74 -7.95 21.79
CA GLN A 248 -1.48 -8.27 22.47
C GLN A 248 -0.78 -9.53 21.94
N GLN A 249 -1.44 -10.36 21.14
CA GLN A 249 -0.86 -11.64 20.74
C GLN A 249 -0.22 -11.59 19.34
N ALA A 250 1.12 -11.66 19.34
CA ALA A 250 2.03 -11.94 18.23
C ALA A 250 2.00 -10.96 17.03
N GLY A 251 3.07 -10.16 16.90
CA GLY A 251 3.57 -9.52 15.67
C GLY A 251 2.53 -9.23 14.58
N LEU A 252 1.89 -8.06 14.65
CA LEU A 252 0.89 -7.48 13.74
C LEU A 252 0.95 -7.90 12.25
N SER A 253 0.58 -9.13 11.87
CA SER A 253 0.71 -9.54 10.46
C SER A 253 0.03 -8.53 9.52
N THR A 254 0.50 -8.36 8.29
CA THR A 254 -0.16 -7.41 7.37
C THR A 254 -1.66 -7.67 7.23
N SER A 255 -2.07 -8.94 7.35
CA SER A 255 -3.47 -9.35 7.36
C SER A 255 -4.21 -8.81 8.59
N TYR A 256 -3.61 -8.89 9.78
CA TYR A 256 -4.14 -8.29 11.00
C TYR A 256 -4.29 -6.78 10.89
N ILE A 257 -3.23 -6.08 10.46
CA ILE A 257 -3.23 -4.62 10.32
C ILE A 257 -4.39 -4.18 9.40
N LYS A 258 -4.50 -4.79 8.22
CA LYS A 258 -5.58 -4.49 7.26
C LYS A 258 -6.96 -4.80 7.84
N PHE A 259 -7.12 -5.98 8.44
CA PHE A 259 -8.36 -6.39 9.08
C PHE A 259 -8.78 -5.35 10.13
N TYR A 260 -7.89 -5.04 11.06
CA TYR A 260 -8.16 -4.22 12.22
C TYR A 260 -8.42 -2.76 11.83
N LEU A 261 -7.66 -2.19 10.89
CA LEU A 261 -7.92 -0.83 10.41
C LEU A 261 -9.28 -0.74 9.72
N TYR A 262 -9.65 -1.69 8.86
CA TYR A 262 -10.98 -1.68 8.26
C TYR A 262 -12.08 -1.91 9.30
N TYR A 263 -11.85 -2.77 10.30
CA TYR A 263 -12.77 -3.01 11.40
C TYR A 263 -13.04 -1.72 12.19
N LEU A 264 -11.98 -0.98 12.59
CA LEU A 264 -12.13 0.33 13.21
C LEU A 264 -12.82 1.34 12.29
N GLY A 265 -12.58 1.26 10.99
CA GLY A 265 -13.27 2.07 10.00
C GLY A 265 -14.77 1.83 9.96
N LEU A 266 -15.17 0.57 10.05
CA LEU A 266 -16.58 0.19 10.07
C LEU A 266 -17.25 0.67 11.37
N ILE A 267 -16.60 0.47 12.52
CA ILE A 267 -17.08 1.01 13.81
C ILE A 267 -17.24 2.54 13.74
N GLY A 268 -16.23 3.25 13.23
CA GLY A 268 -16.30 4.71 13.13
C GLY A 268 -17.40 5.19 12.17
N LYS A 269 -17.69 4.42 11.12
CA LYS A 269 -18.82 4.68 10.22
C LYS A 269 -20.17 4.48 10.90
N CYS A 270 -20.27 3.51 11.80
CA CYS A 270 -21.46 3.25 12.62
C CYS A 270 -21.69 4.31 13.69
N HIS A 271 -20.64 5.02 14.11
CA HIS A 271 -20.70 6.07 15.12
C HIS A 271 -20.25 7.45 14.57
N PRO A 272 -20.95 8.00 13.55
CA PRO A 272 -20.52 9.18 12.81
C PRO A 272 -20.57 10.48 13.62
N GLU A 273 -21.21 10.49 14.79
CA GLU A 273 -21.20 11.59 15.74
C GLU A 273 -19.79 11.87 16.30
N ASN A 274 -18.87 10.90 16.19
CA ASN A 274 -17.50 11.05 16.60
C ASN A 274 -16.63 11.52 15.43
N ASN A 275 -15.61 12.36 15.72
CA ASN A 275 -14.58 12.62 14.73
C ASN A 275 -13.86 11.29 14.42
N TYR A 276 -14.00 10.81 13.18
CA TYR A 276 -13.49 9.52 12.70
C TYR A 276 -12.00 9.33 12.97
N VAL A 277 -11.20 10.37 12.76
CA VAL A 277 -9.74 10.34 12.94
C VAL A 277 -9.41 10.31 14.43
N ASP A 278 -10.03 11.16 15.23
CA ASP A 278 -9.78 11.22 16.68
C ASP A 278 -10.17 9.92 17.37
N GLN A 279 -11.29 9.31 16.98
CA GLN A 279 -11.73 8.01 17.49
C GLN A 279 -10.73 6.89 17.15
N ARG A 280 -10.30 6.81 15.88
CA ARG A 280 -9.30 5.81 15.47
C ARG A 280 -7.97 6.02 16.19
N LEU A 281 -7.49 7.26 16.30
CA LEU A 281 -6.26 7.57 17.05
C LEU A 281 -6.37 7.17 18.51
N LYS A 282 -7.53 7.42 19.15
CA LYS A 282 -7.79 7.00 20.53
C LYS A 282 -7.75 5.48 20.66
N GLN A 283 -8.43 4.75 19.78
CA GLN A 283 -8.49 3.30 19.84
C GLN A 283 -7.11 2.67 19.61
N LEU A 284 -6.37 3.14 18.60
CA LEU A 284 -5.00 2.69 18.35
C LEU A 284 -4.10 2.88 19.58
N LYS A 285 -4.18 4.05 20.23
CA LYS A 285 -3.41 4.34 21.45
C LYS A 285 -3.82 3.47 22.64
N ASN A 286 -5.06 3.01 22.69
CA ASN A 286 -5.53 2.12 23.76
C ASN A 286 -5.01 0.70 23.54
N ASP A 287 -5.16 0.20 22.32
CA ASP A 287 -4.98 -1.23 22.00
C ASP A 287 -3.51 -1.59 21.76
N PHE A 288 -2.69 -0.63 21.32
CA PHE A 288 -1.27 -0.86 21.01
C PHE A 288 -0.35 0.06 21.79
N LYS A 289 0.86 -0.44 22.06
CA LYS A 289 1.97 0.30 22.71
C LYS A 289 3.28 0.06 21.97
N GLY A 290 4.26 0.92 22.24
CA GLY A 290 5.63 0.77 21.72
C GLY A 290 5.66 0.68 20.19
N GLU A 291 6.42 -0.28 19.68
CA GLU A 291 6.62 -0.46 18.24
C GLU A 291 5.34 -0.90 17.49
N ALA A 292 4.47 -1.68 18.13
CA ALA A 292 3.19 -2.08 17.54
C ALA A 292 2.30 -0.85 17.27
N LEU A 293 2.28 0.11 18.19
CA LEU A 293 1.54 1.37 18.02
C LEU A 293 2.09 2.19 16.85
N GLU A 294 3.41 2.29 16.76
CA GLU A 294 4.08 3.00 15.66
C GLU A 294 3.66 2.40 14.30
N LYS A 295 3.60 1.07 14.20
CA LYS A 295 3.24 0.36 12.95
C LYS A 295 1.80 0.57 12.54
N MET A 296 0.88 0.37 13.48
CA MET A 296 -0.54 0.65 13.22
C MET A 296 -0.76 2.09 12.83
N GLY A 297 -0.01 3.00 13.44
CA GLY A 297 -0.03 4.41 13.09
C GLY A 297 0.47 4.71 11.68
N TYR A 298 1.55 4.07 11.23
CA TYR A 298 2.00 4.18 9.83
C TYR A 298 1.01 3.60 8.84
N ALA A 299 0.40 2.45 9.16
CA ALA A 299 -0.59 1.82 8.30
C ALA A 299 -1.82 2.73 8.17
N PHE A 300 -2.25 3.30 9.29
CA PHE A 300 -3.34 4.27 9.33
C PHE A 300 -3.01 5.56 8.57
N LEU A 301 -1.78 6.05 8.69
CA LEU A 301 -1.30 7.21 7.94
C LEU A 301 -1.28 6.92 6.42
N ALA A 302 -0.90 5.73 6.00
CA ALA A 302 -0.91 5.35 4.59
C ALA A 302 -2.33 5.25 4.02
N GLU A 303 -3.27 4.71 4.79
CA GLU A 303 -4.71 4.75 4.45
C GLU A 303 -5.23 6.18 4.38
N SER A 304 -4.78 7.08 5.28
CA SER A 304 -5.34 8.43 5.40
C SER A 304 -5.00 9.37 4.24
N PHE A 305 -3.84 9.18 3.60
CA PHE A 305 -3.30 10.16 2.65
C PHE A 305 -4.20 10.45 1.44
N ASN A 306 -5.02 9.48 1.02
CA ASN A 306 -5.90 9.64 -0.15
C ASN A 306 -7.34 10.04 0.22
N TYR A 307 -7.72 9.97 1.49
CA TYR A 307 -9.13 10.06 1.89
C TYR A 307 -9.43 11.13 2.95
N PHE A 308 -8.42 11.63 3.67
CA PHE A 308 -8.63 12.61 4.74
C PHE A 308 -8.30 14.02 4.27
N ASN A 309 -9.00 14.99 4.84
CA ASN A 309 -8.74 16.42 4.64
C ASN A 309 -7.35 16.82 5.22
N THR A 310 -6.92 18.04 4.93
CA THR A 310 -5.64 18.61 5.40
C THR A 310 -5.47 18.52 6.92
N ASP A 311 -6.47 18.97 7.69
CA ASP A 311 -6.37 19.05 9.15
C ASP A 311 -6.20 17.67 9.78
N ASP A 312 -6.98 16.70 9.33
CA ASP A 312 -6.92 15.33 9.83
C ASP A 312 -5.62 14.63 9.42
N ARG A 313 -5.12 14.85 8.20
CA ARG A 313 -3.79 14.37 7.80
C ARG A 313 -2.70 14.97 8.68
N GLU A 314 -2.75 16.27 8.95
CA GLU A 314 -1.79 16.94 9.83
C GLU A 314 -1.85 16.39 11.26
N LYS A 315 -3.04 16.13 11.81
CA LYS A 315 -3.20 15.48 13.11
C LYS A 315 -2.50 14.11 13.16
N VAL A 316 -2.73 13.27 12.15
CA VAL A 316 -2.10 11.93 12.09
C VAL A 316 -0.58 12.06 11.95
N VAL A 317 -0.07 12.94 11.08
CA VAL A 317 1.37 13.17 10.90
C VAL A 317 2.02 13.69 12.19
N LYS A 318 1.40 14.65 12.88
CA LYS A 318 1.91 15.17 14.17
C LYS A 318 1.96 14.09 15.23
N TRP A 319 0.90 13.28 15.35
CA TRP A 319 0.90 12.16 16.27
C TRP A 319 1.99 11.14 15.91
N MET A 320 2.14 10.80 14.62
CA MET A 320 3.18 9.91 14.15
C MET A 320 4.59 10.42 14.44
N LEU A 321 4.83 11.73 14.30
CA LEU A 321 6.09 12.37 14.68
C LEU A 321 6.37 12.26 16.18
N SER A 322 5.33 12.28 17.03
CA SER A 322 5.48 12.16 18.49
C SER A 322 5.80 10.75 18.98
N ILE A 323 5.41 9.71 18.22
CA ILE A 323 5.60 8.31 18.64
C ILE A 323 6.73 7.60 17.87
N SER A 324 7.11 8.10 16.69
CA SER A 324 8.12 7.44 15.85
C SER A 324 9.52 7.55 16.43
N LYS A 325 10.23 6.42 16.49
CA LYS A 325 11.62 6.38 17.00
C LYS A 325 12.68 6.24 15.93
N SER A 326 12.36 5.62 14.78
CA SER A 326 13.35 5.41 13.71
C SER A 326 13.74 6.72 13.01
N PRO A 327 15.04 7.02 12.83
CA PRO A 327 15.49 8.20 12.10
C PRO A 327 15.00 8.25 10.65
N GLN A 328 14.95 7.11 9.96
CA GLN A 328 14.47 6.98 8.58
C GLN A 328 12.99 7.36 8.49
N ARG A 329 12.19 6.80 9.41
CA ARG A 329 10.76 7.05 9.57
C ARG A 329 10.47 8.52 9.91
N LEU A 330 11.21 9.08 10.88
CA LEU A 330 11.13 10.50 11.21
C LEU A 330 11.48 11.41 10.02
N SER A 331 12.50 11.07 9.23
CA SER A 331 12.85 11.81 8.01
C SER A 331 11.70 11.78 6.99
N LYS A 332 11.06 10.63 6.80
CA LYS A 332 9.90 10.47 5.94
C LYS A 332 8.72 11.33 6.39
N LEU A 333 8.34 11.24 7.67
CA LEU A 333 7.26 12.04 8.26
C LEU A 333 7.53 13.54 8.19
N LYS A 334 8.75 13.97 8.54
CA LYS A 334 9.13 15.39 8.45
C LYS A 334 8.98 15.89 7.02
N GLY A 335 9.34 15.08 6.03
CA GLY A 335 9.14 15.46 4.64
C GLY A 335 7.68 15.56 4.20
N MET A 336 6.75 14.83 4.82
CA MET A 336 5.32 14.99 4.55
C MET A 336 4.81 16.38 5.01
N THR A 337 5.49 17.02 5.96
CA THR A 337 5.17 18.39 6.40
C THR A 337 5.76 19.49 5.52
N GLN A 338 6.54 19.15 4.48
CA GLN A 338 7.22 20.14 3.62
C GLN A 338 6.27 20.81 2.65
N ILE A 339 5.20 20.11 2.25
CA ILE A 339 4.16 20.64 1.37
C ILE A 339 2.90 21.07 2.13
N ALA A 340 2.98 21.17 3.46
CA ALA A 340 1.85 21.62 4.26
C ALA A 340 1.52 23.09 3.99
N ALA A 341 0.25 23.46 4.19
CA ALA A 341 -0.19 24.85 4.09
C ALA A 341 0.67 25.77 5.00
N GLY A 342 0.99 26.96 4.50
CA GLY A 342 1.87 27.93 5.15
C GLY A 342 3.37 27.69 4.94
N ARG A 343 3.79 26.57 4.34
CA ARG A 343 5.20 26.37 3.96
C ARG A 343 5.56 27.17 2.71
N PRO A 344 6.80 27.67 2.57
CA PRO A 344 7.25 28.28 1.32
C PRO A 344 7.17 27.30 0.15
N PHE A 345 6.62 27.73 -0.98
CA PHE A 345 6.72 26.96 -2.22
C PHE A 345 8.20 26.88 -2.64
N PRO A 346 8.72 25.71 -3.08
CA PRO A 346 10.14 25.56 -3.42
C PRO A 346 10.56 26.45 -4.60
N GLU A 347 11.81 26.89 -4.60
CA GLU A 347 12.39 27.52 -5.79
C GLU A 347 12.48 26.51 -6.94
N PHE A 348 12.32 27.00 -8.17
CA PHE A 348 12.44 26.17 -9.36
C PHE A 348 12.91 27.00 -10.55
N GLU A 349 13.46 26.29 -11.53
CA GLU A 349 13.70 26.78 -12.87
C GLU A 349 13.08 25.77 -13.83
N LEU A 350 12.10 26.20 -14.62
CA LEU A 350 11.45 25.35 -15.61
C LEU A 350 11.29 26.11 -16.91
N THR A 351 11.30 25.40 -18.03
CA THR A 351 11.27 26.02 -19.35
C THR A 351 9.91 25.83 -20.00
N ASP A 352 9.40 26.87 -20.66
CA ASP A 352 8.19 26.80 -21.47
C ASP A 352 8.46 26.41 -22.94
N LEU A 353 7.41 26.29 -23.75
CA LEU A 353 7.52 25.90 -25.16
C LEU A 353 8.34 26.87 -26.02
N ASN A 354 8.49 28.13 -25.59
CA ASN A 354 9.24 29.16 -26.31
C ASN A 354 10.68 29.26 -25.81
N GLY A 355 11.09 28.40 -24.88
CA GLY A 355 12.43 28.45 -24.28
C GLY A 355 12.58 29.48 -23.17
N ARG A 356 11.50 30.17 -22.75
CA ARG A 356 11.58 31.07 -21.59
C ARG A 356 11.72 30.25 -20.32
N VAL A 357 12.68 30.64 -19.49
CA VAL A 357 12.86 30.10 -18.15
C VAL A 357 11.92 30.84 -17.19
N TRP A 358 11.20 30.07 -16.38
CA TRP A 358 10.29 30.52 -15.35
C TRP A 358 10.83 30.19 -13.97
N HIS A 359 10.70 31.15 -13.07
CA HIS A 359 11.05 31.04 -11.66
C HIS A 359 9.82 31.28 -10.78
N LYS A 360 9.90 30.86 -9.52
CA LYS A 360 8.85 31.17 -8.52
C LYS A 360 8.59 32.69 -8.41
N LYS A 361 9.64 33.51 -8.47
CA LYS A 361 9.52 34.98 -8.39
C LYS A 361 8.62 35.58 -9.48
N ASP A 362 8.53 34.95 -10.66
CA ASP A 362 7.70 35.41 -11.78
C ASP A 362 6.20 35.22 -11.51
N LEU A 363 5.88 34.45 -10.47
CA LEU A 363 4.53 34.04 -10.08
C LEU A 363 4.08 34.67 -8.76
N LEU A 364 4.96 35.42 -8.07
CA LEU A 364 4.62 36.13 -6.83
C LEU A 364 3.57 37.22 -7.08
N GLY A 365 2.77 37.51 -6.04
CA GLY A 365 1.65 38.44 -6.12
C GLY A 365 0.38 37.85 -6.73
N LYS A 366 0.43 36.61 -7.23
CA LYS A 366 -0.71 35.89 -7.82
C LYS A 366 -1.06 34.65 -7.01
N VAL A 367 -2.31 34.21 -7.15
CA VAL A 367 -2.74 32.87 -6.72
C VAL A 367 -2.44 31.91 -7.87
N VAL A 368 -1.64 30.90 -7.61
CA VAL A 368 -1.13 30.01 -8.66
C VAL A 368 -1.48 28.57 -8.39
N PHE A 369 -2.26 28.00 -9.31
CA PHE A 369 -2.57 26.58 -9.33
C PHE A 369 -1.56 25.84 -10.20
N PHE A 370 -0.91 24.84 -9.63
CA PHE A 370 0.01 23.95 -10.32
C PHE A 370 -0.63 22.58 -10.50
N ASP A 371 -0.54 22.01 -11.70
CA ASP A 371 -0.85 20.60 -11.98
C ASP A 371 0.37 19.91 -12.60
N PHE A 372 0.84 18.84 -11.95
CA PHE A 372 1.93 18.02 -12.45
C PHE A 372 1.38 16.77 -13.15
N TYR A 373 1.88 16.47 -14.34
CA TYR A 373 1.40 15.36 -15.17
C TYR A 373 2.51 14.72 -16.03
N TYR A 374 2.19 13.61 -16.67
CA TYR A 374 2.98 13.01 -17.76
C TYR A 374 2.08 12.54 -18.90
N THR A 375 2.67 12.41 -20.09
CA THR A 375 1.98 11.97 -21.29
C THR A 375 1.65 10.47 -21.21
N GLY A 376 0.37 10.12 -21.36
CA GLY A 376 -0.15 8.76 -21.19
C GLY A 376 -0.83 8.53 -19.84
N CYS A 377 -0.86 9.54 -18.95
CA CYS A 377 -1.56 9.47 -17.68
C CYS A 377 -3.08 9.64 -17.86
N SER A 378 -3.83 8.54 -17.95
CA SER A 378 -5.29 8.56 -18.13
C SER A 378 -6.04 9.37 -17.06
N ASN A 379 -5.58 9.32 -15.80
CA ASN A 379 -6.20 10.08 -14.71
C ASN A 379 -5.89 11.58 -14.80
N CYS A 380 -4.72 11.97 -15.32
CA CYS A 380 -4.35 13.37 -15.53
C CYS A 380 -5.23 14.01 -16.60
N ALA A 381 -5.44 13.29 -17.72
CA ALA A 381 -6.32 13.77 -18.79
C ALA A 381 -7.75 13.98 -18.29
N LYS A 382 -8.30 13.03 -17.52
CA LYS A 382 -9.64 13.17 -16.91
C LYS A 382 -9.72 14.34 -15.93
N PHE A 383 -8.71 14.49 -15.07
CA PHE A 383 -8.67 15.58 -14.10
C PHE A 383 -8.66 16.95 -14.78
N TYR A 384 -7.82 17.13 -15.80
CA TYR A 384 -7.82 18.35 -16.59
C TYR A 384 -9.17 18.59 -17.28
N GLN A 385 -9.69 17.59 -18.02
CA GLN A 385 -10.92 17.73 -18.80
C GLN A 385 -12.16 18.02 -17.96
N HIS A 386 -12.27 17.42 -16.77
CA HIS A 386 -13.47 17.52 -15.95
C HIS A 386 -13.42 18.58 -14.86
N THR A 387 -12.22 18.99 -14.43
CA THR A 387 -12.01 19.90 -13.31
C THR A 387 -11.23 21.14 -13.72
N VAL A 388 -9.95 20.99 -14.10
CA VAL A 388 -9.04 22.15 -14.27
C VAL A 388 -9.49 23.07 -15.40
N SER A 389 -9.89 22.51 -16.54
CA SER A 389 -10.35 23.29 -17.71
C SER A 389 -11.56 24.19 -17.38
N LYS A 390 -12.44 23.74 -16.48
CA LYS A 390 -13.61 24.51 -16.04
C LYS A 390 -13.24 25.60 -15.04
N ALA A 391 -12.25 25.34 -14.18
CA ALA A 391 -11.72 26.37 -13.29
C ALA A 391 -10.96 27.44 -14.09
N GLU A 392 -10.17 27.05 -15.10
CA GLU A 392 -9.53 27.99 -16.03
C GLU A 392 -10.57 28.89 -16.72
N GLU A 393 -11.66 28.31 -17.22
CA GLU A 393 -12.77 29.09 -17.80
C GLU A 393 -13.35 30.08 -16.79
N HIS A 394 -13.60 29.65 -15.54
CA HIS A 394 -14.15 30.50 -14.49
C HIS A 394 -13.27 31.72 -14.20
N TYR A 395 -11.94 31.55 -14.22
CA TYR A 395 -10.98 32.60 -13.92
C TYR A 395 -10.35 33.27 -15.16
N ARG A 396 -10.84 33.00 -16.37
CA ARG A 396 -10.28 33.51 -17.64
C ARG A 396 -10.04 35.02 -17.65
N ASN A 397 -10.91 35.77 -16.98
CA ASN A 397 -10.85 37.23 -16.90
C ASN A 397 -10.21 37.77 -15.60
N ASN A 398 -9.62 36.91 -14.77
CA ASN A 398 -8.99 37.29 -13.50
C ASN A 398 -7.47 37.13 -13.57
N PRO A 399 -6.71 38.20 -13.84
CA PRO A 399 -5.24 38.13 -13.97
C PRO A 399 -4.50 37.83 -12.66
N ALA A 400 -5.21 37.85 -11.52
CA ALA A 400 -4.66 37.48 -10.22
C ALA A 400 -4.56 35.95 -10.03
N VAL A 401 -5.18 35.16 -10.91
CA VAL A 401 -5.12 33.69 -10.90
C VAL A 401 -4.30 33.19 -12.09
N VAL A 402 -3.39 32.26 -11.86
CA VAL A 402 -2.58 31.63 -12.92
C VAL A 402 -2.64 30.12 -12.79
N PHE A 403 -2.83 29.45 -13.93
CA PHE A 403 -2.75 28.00 -14.04
C PHE A 403 -1.42 27.62 -14.69
N VAL A 404 -0.68 26.73 -14.05
CA VAL A 404 0.62 26.24 -14.48
C VAL A 404 0.57 24.72 -14.60
N SER A 405 0.78 24.21 -15.81
CA SER A 405 0.81 22.78 -16.11
C SER A 405 2.27 22.35 -16.29
N ILE A 406 2.76 21.47 -15.41
CA ILE A 406 4.16 21.02 -15.38
C ILE A 406 4.25 19.57 -15.87
N SER A 407 4.91 19.36 -17.01
CA SER A 407 5.19 18.01 -17.51
C SER A 407 6.50 17.43 -16.95
N ILE A 408 6.41 16.20 -16.44
CA ILE A 408 7.54 15.38 -16.02
C ILE A 408 8.02 14.41 -17.12
N ASP A 409 7.62 14.63 -18.37
CA ASP A 409 8.05 13.78 -19.49
C ASP A 409 9.58 13.83 -19.68
N LYS A 410 10.19 12.72 -20.11
CA LYS A 410 11.63 12.67 -20.37
C LYS A 410 12.03 13.12 -21.77
N SER A 411 11.06 13.25 -22.67
CA SER A 411 11.27 13.64 -24.07
C SER A 411 10.56 14.96 -24.37
N LEU A 412 11.32 15.93 -24.89
CA LEU A 412 10.78 17.21 -25.35
C LEU A 412 9.75 17.00 -26.46
N GLU A 413 10.03 16.12 -27.43
CA GLU A 413 9.12 15.79 -28.53
C GLU A 413 7.79 15.24 -28.01
N MET A 414 7.84 14.35 -27.02
CA MET A 414 6.65 13.79 -26.39
C MET A 414 5.82 14.88 -25.72
N TRP A 415 6.46 15.76 -24.95
CA TRP A 415 5.78 16.86 -24.29
C TRP A 415 5.17 17.84 -25.30
N THR A 416 5.88 18.21 -26.37
CA THR A 416 5.35 19.09 -27.42
C THR A 416 4.11 18.49 -28.10
N LYS A 417 4.14 17.19 -28.42
CA LYS A 417 2.96 16.47 -28.95
C LYS A 417 1.81 16.44 -27.94
N SER A 418 2.12 16.25 -26.66
CA SER A 418 1.16 16.28 -25.56
C SER A 418 0.45 17.62 -25.44
N VAL A 419 1.19 18.72 -25.51
CA VAL A 419 0.61 20.06 -25.51
C VAL A 419 -0.26 20.29 -26.75
N ALA A 420 0.19 19.87 -27.93
CA ALA A 420 -0.59 19.99 -29.16
C ALA A 420 -1.92 19.20 -29.11
N SER A 421 -1.96 18.09 -28.35
CA SER A 421 -3.16 17.26 -28.19
C SER A 421 -4.26 17.92 -27.37
N LYS A 422 -3.93 18.93 -26.55
CA LYS A 422 -4.85 19.60 -25.59
C LYS A 422 -5.51 18.65 -24.57
N GLN A 423 -4.98 17.45 -24.39
CA GLN A 423 -5.56 16.46 -23.47
C GLN A 423 -5.29 16.76 -21.99
N TYR A 424 -4.25 17.53 -21.68
CA TYR A 424 -3.76 17.74 -20.31
C TYR A 424 -3.70 19.21 -19.88
N ASN A 425 -3.87 20.15 -20.82
CA ASN A 425 -3.74 21.58 -20.57
C ASN A 425 -4.44 22.40 -21.65
N SER A 426 -4.85 23.62 -21.29
CA SER A 426 -5.48 24.57 -22.20
C SER A 426 -4.46 25.44 -22.90
N ALA A 427 -4.89 26.25 -23.86
CA ALA A 427 -4.04 27.26 -24.47
C ALA A 427 -3.64 28.40 -23.49
N GLU A 428 -4.41 28.60 -22.41
CA GLU A 428 -4.24 29.73 -21.48
C GLU A 428 -3.31 29.40 -20.31
N SER A 429 -3.19 28.13 -19.96
CA SER A 429 -2.22 27.67 -18.96
C SER A 429 -0.77 27.92 -19.38
N VAL A 430 0.07 28.27 -18.42
CA VAL A 430 1.52 28.24 -18.58
C VAL A 430 1.96 26.78 -18.63
N LYS A 431 2.50 26.31 -19.76
CA LYS A 431 3.02 24.95 -19.89
C LYS A 431 4.52 24.96 -19.62
N LEU A 432 4.93 24.22 -18.60
CA LEU A 432 6.32 24.10 -18.18
C LEU A 432 6.80 22.65 -18.29
N TYR A 433 8.11 22.51 -18.44
CA TYR A 433 8.77 21.22 -18.67
C TYR A 433 9.96 21.05 -17.75
N THR A 434 10.10 19.85 -17.19
CA THR A 434 11.25 19.47 -16.33
C THR A 434 12.56 19.25 -17.09
N ASN A 435 12.65 19.67 -18.35
CA ASN A 435 13.84 19.53 -19.20
C ASN A 435 14.38 18.09 -19.25
N GLY A 436 13.48 17.12 -19.30
CA GLY A 436 13.80 15.70 -19.42
C GLY A 436 14.20 15.01 -18.11
N MET A 437 14.32 15.77 -17.01
CA MET A 437 14.70 15.22 -15.71
C MET A 437 13.60 14.34 -15.09
N GLY A 438 12.33 14.60 -15.43
CA GLY A 438 11.17 13.91 -14.88
C GLY A 438 11.19 13.88 -13.35
N GLU A 439 11.01 12.70 -12.76
CA GLU A 439 11.05 12.48 -11.30
C GLU A 439 12.38 12.89 -10.64
N SER A 440 13.46 12.98 -11.42
CA SER A 440 14.76 13.40 -10.88
C SER A 440 14.89 14.91 -10.70
N HIS A 441 13.94 15.70 -11.23
CA HIS A 441 13.98 17.16 -11.15
C HIS A 441 13.93 17.64 -9.68
N PRO A 442 14.74 18.64 -9.27
CA PRO A 442 14.79 19.12 -7.89
C PRO A 442 13.42 19.53 -7.33
N LEU A 443 12.60 20.23 -8.12
CA LEU A 443 11.24 20.61 -7.71
C LEU A 443 10.38 19.38 -7.34
N ILE A 444 10.43 18.32 -8.15
CA ILE A 444 9.64 17.09 -7.94
C ILE A 444 10.08 16.39 -6.65
N LYS A 445 11.39 16.34 -6.39
CA LYS A 445 11.96 15.78 -5.15
C LYS A 445 11.62 16.60 -3.92
N MET A 446 11.73 17.95 -4.00
CA MET A 446 11.42 18.85 -2.89
C MET A 446 9.93 18.80 -2.52
N LEU A 447 9.05 18.73 -3.52
CA LEU A 447 7.61 18.54 -3.32
C LEU A 447 7.22 17.09 -2.99
N ARG A 448 8.17 16.15 -3.06
CA ARG A 448 7.97 14.70 -2.83
C ARG A 448 6.81 14.10 -3.63
N ILE A 449 6.66 14.51 -4.89
CA ILE A 449 5.60 14.01 -5.76
C ILE A 449 5.93 12.58 -6.17
N THR A 450 5.08 11.63 -5.80
CA THR A 450 5.21 10.20 -6.13
C THR A 450 4.06 9.66 -6.98
N GLY A 451 3.13 10.53 -7.39
CA GLY A 451 1.97 10.14 -8.20
C GLY A 451 1.32 11.34 -8.87
N TYR A 452 0.63 11.08 -9.98
CA TYR A 452 0.06 12.09 -10.87
C TYR A 452 -1.42 11.77 -11.19
N PRO A 453 -2.30 12.77 -11.43
CA PRO A 453 -2.01 14.20 -11.38
C PRO A 453 -1.79 14.69 -9.95
N PHE A 454 -0.94 15.69 -9.78
CA PHE A 454 -0.65 16.26 -8.46
C PHE A 454 -1.02 17.76 -8.48
N PRO A 455 -2.17 18.15 -7.91
CA PRO A 455 -2.51 19.56 -7.80
C PRO A 455 -1.84 20.20 -6.58
N LEU A 456 -1.43 21.47 -6.71
CA LEU A 456 -0.86 22.26 -5.62
C LEU A 456 -1.24 23.73 -5.80
N LEU A 457 -1.60 24.42 -4.72
CA LEU A 457 -1.99 25.83 -4.75
C LEU A 457 -0.99 26.70 -3.97
N MET A 458 -0.47 27.73 -4.62
CA MET A 458 0.38 28.75 -4.02
C MET A 458 -0.37 30.08 -3.92
N GLY A 459 -0.26 30.74 -2.78
CA GLY A 459 -0.83 32.07 -2.55
C GLY A 459 0.08 33.20 -3.04
N LYS A 460 -0.44 34.43 -2.97
CA LYS A 460 0.24 35.66 -3.43
C LYS A 460 1.61 35.88 -2.76
N THR A 461 1.78 35.40 -1.55
CA THR A 461 3.01 35.52 -0.74
C THR A 461 4.08 34.49 -1.11
N GLY A 462 3.79 33.55 -2.01
CA GLY A 462 4.70 32.45 -2.35
C GLY A 462 4.70 31.31 -1.33
N LEU A 463 3.69 31.27 -0.45
CA LEU A 463 3.43 30.15 0.46
C LEU A 463 2.46 29.16 -0.20
N ILE A 464 2.57 27.89 0.16
CA ILE A 464 1.61 26.84 -0.19
C ILE A 464 0.33 27.11 0.60
N GLU A 465 -0.79 27.20 -0.10
CA GLU A 465 -2.11 27.43 0.50
C GLU A 465 -2.88 26.12 0.64
N SER A 466 -2.70 25.21 -0.31
CA SER A 466 -3.22 23.84 -0.20
C SER A 466 -2.40 22.87 -1.06
N SER A 467 -2.21 21.66 -0.55
CA SER A 467 -1.73 20.48 -1.28
C SER A 467 -2.74 19.33 -1.17
N ASP A 468 -3.98 19.64 -0.80
CA ASP A 468 -5.05 18.66 -0.64
C ASP A 468 -5.72 18.38 -1.98
N ARG A 469 -5.65 17.13 -2.43
CA ARG A 469 -6.25 16.71 -3.69
C ARG A 469 -7.77 16.89 -3.68
N LEU A 470 -8.42 16.73 -2.52
CA LEU A 470 -9.87 16.89 -2.37
C LEU A 470 -10.26 18.37 -2.53
N GLU A 471 -9.59 19.27 -1.79
CA GLU A 471 -9.81 20.72 -1.88
C GLU A 471 -9.48 21.24 -3.28
N LEU A 472 -8.47 20.67 -3.93
CA LEU A 472 -8.03 21.06 -5.27
C LEU A 472 -8.73 20.29 -6.40
N GLY A 473 -9.88 19.70 -6.10
CA GLY A 473 -10.82 19.17 -7.10
C GLY A 473 -10.43 17.85 -7.75
N ASN A 474 -9.36 17.21 -7.29
CA ASN A 474 -8.95 15.86 -7.67
C ASN A 474 -9.57 14.84 -6.72
N GLY A 475 -10.90 14.78 -6.75
CA GLY A 475 -11.71 14.00 -5.81
C GLY A 475 -13.21 14.29 -5.97
N PRO A 476 -14.02 13.97 -4.96
CA PRO A 476 -15.48 14.12 -5.03
C PRO A 476 -15.94 15.57 -5.19
N LEU A 477 -15.15 16.55 -4.73
CA LEU A 477 -15.49 17.98 -4.79
C LEU A 477 -15.30 18.62 -6.18
N LYS A 478 -14.58 17.95 -7.10
CA LYS A 478 -14.41 18.36 -8.50
C LYS A 478 -14.11 19.86 -8.66
N VAL A 479 -14.72 20.54 -9.63
CA VAL A 479 -14.44 21.94 -9.95
C VAL A 479 -14.86 22.88 -8.82
N GLU A 480 -15.93 22.55 -8.11
CA GLU A 480 -16.48 23.37 -7.05
C GLU A 480 -15.49 23.52 -5.89
N GLY A 481 -14.84 22.42 -5.48
CA GLY A 481 -13.81 22.46 -4.44
C GLY A 481 -12.62 23.34 -4.84
N LEU A 482 -12.15 23.19 -6.08
CA LEU A 482 -11.01 23.97 -6.59
C LEU A 482 -11.32 25.47 -6.61
N ILE A 483 -12.48 25.86 -7.13
CA ILE A 483 -12.93 27.26 -7.16
C ILE A 483 -13.03 27.83 -5.74
N GLN A 484 -13.70 27.12 -4.82
CA GLN A 484 -13.82 27.57 -3.43
C GLN A 484 -12.46 27.79 -2.76
N THR A 485 -11.49 26.91 -3.03
CA THR A 485 -10.15 27.00 -2.45
C THR A 485 -9.36 28.18 -3.04
N ILE A 486 -9.49 28.43 -4.35
CA ILE A 486 -8.88 29.60 -5.01
C ILE A 486 -9.52 30.89 -4.49
N ASP A 487 -10.84 30.96 -4.38
CA ASP A 487 -11.56 32.15 -3.88
C ASP A 487 -11.18 32.49 -2.44
N LYS A 488 -11.12 31.47 -1.57
CA LYS A 488 -10.64 31.63 -0.18
C LYS A 488 -9.21 32.17 -0.14
N THR A 489 -8.37 31.76 -1.09
CA THR A 489 -6.99 32.20 -1.19
C THR A 489 -6.89 33.62 -1.76
N LEU A 490 -7.73 33.99 -2.72
CA LEU A 490 -7.81 35.34 -3.27
C LEU A 490 -8.26 36.37 -2.23
N ALA A 491 -9.10 35.97 -1.28
CA ALA A 491 -9.60 36.81 -0.20
C ALA A 491 -8.56 37.11 0.90
N LYS A 492 -7.44 36.37 0.94
CA LYS A 492 -6.26 36.67 1.77
C LYS A 492 -5.37 37.68 1.06
#